data_AF-A0A5K0YVL3-F1
#
_entry.id   AF-A0A5K0YVL3-F1
#
_cell.length_a   1.000
_cell.length_b   1.000
_cell.length_c   1.000
_cell.angle_alpha   90.00
_cell.angle_beta   90.00
_cell.angle_gamma   90.00
#
_symmetry.space_group_name_H-M   'P 1'
#
loop_
_entity.id
_entity.type
_entity.pdbx_description
1 polymer ?
#
loop_
_entity_poly.entity_id
_entity_poly.type
_entity_poly.pdbx_seq_one_letter_code
_entity_poly.pdbx_strand_id
1 'polypeptide(L)' 'VAIGTWNVAGRLPHDSLDIDCWLGIEEPADMYVIG' A
#
# COMPACT_ATOMS: atom_id res chain seq x y z
N VAL A 1 10.55 9.14 1.92
CA VAL A 1 10.36 7.75 2.46
C VAL A 1 8.95 7.61 2.99
N ALA A 2 8.22 6.55 2.62
CA ALA A 2 6.87 6.25 3.10
C ALA A 2 6.83 4.87 3.78
N ILE A 3 6.01 4.74 4.84
CA ILE A 3 5.86 3.51 5.62
C ILE A 3 4.38 3.20 5.76
N GLY A 4 3.97 2.03 5.29
CA GLY A 4 2.60 1.55 5.39
C GLY A 4 2.56 0.15 6.02
N THR A 5 1.55 -0.11 6.84
CA THR A 5 1.24 -1.47 7.26
C THR A 5 -0.21 -1.81 6.96
N TRP A 6 -0.44 -3.03 6.52
CA TRP A 6 -1.79 -3.51 6.26
C TRP A 6 -1.98 -4.96 6.71
N ASN A 7 -2.84 -5.13 7.71
CA ASN A 7 -3.25 -6.45 8.16
C ASN A 7 -4.24 -7.08 7.16
N VAL A 8 -3.75 -8.01 6.35
CA VAL A 8 -4.56 -8.75 5.37
C VAL A 8 -5.35 -9.91 5.98
N ALA A 9 -5.16 -10.23 7.26
CA ALA A 9 -5.85 -11.31 7.98
C ALA A 9 -5.83 -12.68 7.24
N GLY A 10 -4.75 -12.97 6.50
CA GLY A 10 -4.60 -14.18 5.68
C GLY A 10 -5.52 -14.24 4.45
N ARG A 11 -6.16 -13.13 4.10
CA ARG A 11 -7.04 -13.03 2.93
C ARG A 11 -6.27 -12.42 1.77
N LEU A 12 -6.60 -12.87 0.56
CA LEU A 12 -6.16 -12.18 -0.65
C LEU A 12 -6.77 -10.77 -0.66
N PRO A 13 -6.02 -9.76 -1.13
CA PRO A 13 -6.60 -8.45 -1.41
C PRO A 13 -7.80 -8.60 -2.32
N HIS A 14 -8.84 -7.79 -2.09
CA HIS A 14 -9.97 -7.75 -3.00
C HIS A 14 -9.51 -7.15 -4.33
N ASP A 15 -10.05 -7.60 -5.46
CA ASP A 15 -9.68 -7.08 -6.80
C ASP A 15 -9.97 -5.57 -6.95
N SER A 16 -10.82 -5.03 -6.08
CA SER A 16 -11.13 -3.60 -6.00
C SER A 16 -10.21 -2.81 -5.07
N LEU A 17 -9.16 -3.42 -4.52
CA LEU A 17 -8.19 -2.67 -3.73
C LEU A 17 -7.39 -1.77 -4.67
N ASP A 18 -7.53 -0.48 -4.47
CA ASP A 18 -6.70 0.52 -5.10
C ASP A 18 -5.38 0.68 -4.32
N ILE A 19 -4.38 -0.10 -4.72
CA ILE A 19 -3.04 -0.05 -4.11
C ILE A 19 -2.35 1.29 -4.40
N ASP A 20 -2.65 1.94 -5.52
CA ASP A 20 -2.00 3.17 -5.97
C ASP A 20 -2.44 4.34 -5.09
N CYS A 21 -3.74 4.41 -4.79
CA CYS A 21 -4.28 5.34 -3.81
C CYS A 21 -3.70 5.10 -2.41
N TRP A 22 -3.58 3.84 -1.99
CA TRP A 22 -3.01 3.49 -0.68
C TRP A 22 -1.53 3.86 -0.55
N LEU A 23 -0.75 3.67 -1.62
CA LEU A 23 0.66 4.05 -1.69
C LEU A 23 0.87 5.56 -1.86
N GLY A 24 -0.17 6.32 -2.24
CA GLY A 24 -0.09 7.75 -2.47
C GLY A 24 0.82 8.10 -3.65
N ILE A 25 0.78 7.31 -4.73
CA ILE A 25 1.74 7.44 -5.85
C ILE A 25 1.69 8.78 -6.59
N GLU A 26 0.63 9.57 -6.40
CA GLU A 26 0.50 10.96 -6.87
C GLU A 26 1.59 11.87 -6.28
N GLU A 27 2.11 11.53 -5.09
CA GLU A 27 3.25 12.18 -4.44
C GLU A 27 4.32 11.13 -4.09
N PRO A 28 5.12 10.70 -5.08
CA PRO A 28 5.96 9.54 -4.93
C PRO A 28 7.10 9.77 -3.92
N ALA A 29 7.28 8.81 -3.01
CA ALA A 29 8.41 8.79 -2.09
C ALA A 29 9.68 8.21 -2.75
N ASP A 30 10.86 8.61 -2.25
CA ASP A 30 12.14 8.02 -2.68
C ASP A 30 12.25 6.51 -2.37
N MET A 31 11.49 6.03 -1.38
CA MET A 31 11.50 4.64 -0.91
C MET A 31 10.20 4.29 -0.16
N TYR A 32 9.71 3.07 -0.36
CA TYR A 32 8.55 2.50 0.32
C TYR A 32 8.94 1.28 1.16
N VAL A 33 8.41 1.21 2.39
CA VAL A 33 8.49 0.03 3.25
C VAL A 33 7.07 -0.40 3.61
N ILE A 34 6.72 -1.64 3.27
CA ILE A 34 5.35 -2.18 3.38
C ILE A 34 5.39 -3.49 4.18
N GLY A 35 4.50 -3.64 5.17
CA GLY A 35 4.44 -4.80 6.06
C GLY A 35 3.04 -5.24 6.47
#